data_AF-A0A951UZH5-F1
#
_entry.id   AF-A0A951UZH5-F1
#
_cell.length_a   1.000
_cell.length_b   1.000
_cell.length_c   1.000
_cell.angle_alpha   90.00
_cell.angle_beta   90.00
_cell.angle_gamma   90.00
#
_symmetry.space_group_name_H-M   'P 1'
#
loop_
_entity.id
_entity.type
_entity.pdbx_description
1 polymer ?
#
loop_
_entity_poly.entity_id
_entity_poly.type
_entity_poly.pdbx_seq_one_letter_code
_entity_poly.pdbx_strand_id
1 'polypeptide(L)' 'MNRKLKLVRNFMHANELLDMGHRLVRIDRDKNNKSFMIFLFEFNDTIVEDLKSLNGKKFIR' A
#
# COMPACT_ATOMS: atom_id res chain seq x y z
N MET A 1 -4.47 17.13 -13.52
CA MET A 1 -3.56 15.96 -13.35
C MET A 1 -4.26 14.91 -12.50
N ASN A 2 -4.75 13.83 -13.10
CA ASN A 2 -5.31 12.69 -12.35
C ASN A 2 -4.16 11.94 -11.69
N ARG A 3 -3.80 12.31 -10.45
CA ARG A 3 -2.90 11.51 -9.63
C ARG A 3 -3.61 10.19 -9.34
N LYS A 4 -3.27 9.14 -10.08
CA LYS A 4 -3.76 7.79 -9.81
C LYS A 4 -3.24 7.41 -8.42
N LEU A 5 -4.12 6.86 -7.58
CA LEU A 5 -3.76 6.39 -6.25
C LEU A 5 -3.76 4.86 -6.24
N LYS A 6 -2.79 4.28 -5.54
CA LYS A 6 -2.76 2.85 -5.28
C LYS A 6 -3.26 2.57 -3.88
N LEU A 7 -4.24 1.68 -3.79
CA LEU A 7 -4.85 1.27 -2.54
C LEU A 7 -4.15 0.04 -1.97
N VAL A 8 -3.71 0.12 -0.72
CA VAL A 8 -3.09 -0.98 0.03
C VAL A 8 -3.86 -1.16 1.34
N ARG A 9 -4.38 -2.37 1.60
CA ARG A 9 -5.16 -2.69 2.82
C ARG A 9 -4.36 -3.46 3.86
N ASN A 10 -3.21 -4.01 3.48
CA ASN A 10 -2.35 -4.75 4.38
C ASN A 10 -1.37 -3.79 5.06
N PHE A 11 -1.43 -3.71 6.39
CA PHE A 11 -0.56 -2.86 7.19
C PHE A 11 0.93 -3.17 6.99
N MET A 12 1.31 -4.45 6.94
CA MET A 12 2.70 -4.84 6.73
C MET A 12 3.21 -4.39 5.36
N HIS A 13 2.40 -4.56 4.30
CA HIS A 13 2.81 -4.10 2.97
C HIS A 13 2.87 -2.57 2.88
N ALA A 14 1.98 -1.87 3.59
CA ALA A 14 2.02 -0.41 3.65
C ALA A 14 3.30 0.09 4.33
N ASN A 15 3.74 -0.55 5.43
CA ASN A 15 5.00 -0.21 6.08
C ASN A 15 6.20 -0.48 5.17
N GLU A 16 6.26 -1.66 4.54
CA GLU A 16 7.36 -1.99 3.62
C GLU A 16 7.45 -0.98 2.46
N LEU A 17 6.30 -0.54 1.91
CA LEU A 17 6.29 0.50 0.87
C LEU A 17 6.77 1.86 1.39
N LEU A 18 6.48 2.21 2.64
CA LEU A 18 7.02 3.42 3.27
C LEU A 18 8.54 3.32 3.41
N ASP A 19 9.05 2.17 3.85
CA ASP A 19 10.49 1.91 4.00
C ASP A 19 11.22 1.93 2.64
N MET A 20 10.54 1.50 1.58
CA MET A 20 11.01 1.60 0.18
C MET A 20 10.93 3.03 -0.40
N GLY A 21 10.37 4.00 0.35
CA GLY A 21 10.30 5.40 -0.05
C GLY A 21 9.08 5.78 -0.92
N HIS A 22 8.06 4.92 -0.99
CA HIS A 22 6.82 5.29 -1.69
C HIS A 22 6.06 6.37 -0.93
N ARG A 23 5.51 7.33 -1.69
CA ARG A 23 4.76 8.44 -1.10
C ARG A 23 3.36 8.00 -0.68
N LEU A 24 3.12 7.91 0.62
CA LEU A 24 1.78 7.82 1.17
C LEU A 24 1.07 9.17 1.04
N VAL A 25 -0.10 9.18 0.40
CA VAL A 25 -0.92 10.37 0.20
C VAL A 25 -1.93 10.53 1.33
N ARG A 26 -2.57 9.44 1.74
CA ARG A 26 -3.62 9.48 2.77
C ARG A 26 -3.83 8.10 3.39
N ILE A 27 -4.23 8.11 4.66
CA ILE A 27 -4.81 6.94 5.34
C ILE A 27 -6.32 7.20 5.48
N ASP A 28 -7.13 6.22 5.11
CA ASP A 28 -8.57 6.24 5.29
C ASP A 28 -9.04 5.00 6.05
N ARG A 29 -10.30 5.00 6.50
CA ARG A 29 -10.93 3.81 7.07
C ARG A 29 -11.87 3.20 6.06
N ASP A 30 -11.88 1.88 5.97
CA ASP A 30 -12.83 1.19 5.11
C ASP A 30 -14.26 1.50 5.58
N LYS A 31 -15.08 2.04 4.68
CA LYS A 31 -16.46 2.46 4.98
C LYS A 31 -17.38 1.27 5.25
N ASN A 32 -17.06 0.10 4.70
CA ASN A 32 -17.83 -1.13 4.87
C ASN A 32 -17.35 -1.93 6.08
N ASN A 33 -16.08 -1.81 6.46
CA ASN A 33 -15.53 -2.46 7.63
C ASN A 33 -14.59 -1.51 8.40
N LYS A 34 -15.17 -0.75 9.34
CA LYS A 34 -14.49 0.32 10.10
C LYS A 34 -13.22 -0.13 10.85
N SER A 35 -13.02 -1.44 11.00
CA SER A 35 -11.83 -2.03 11.61
C SER A 35 -10.61 -2.09 10.67
N PHE A 36 -10.76 -1.83 9.38
CA PHE A 36 -9.66 -1.90 8.41
C PHE A 36 -9.20 -0.50 7.98
N MET A 37 -7.89 -0.27 8.09
CA MET A 37 -7.23 0.91 7.55
C MET A 37 -6.89 0.70 6.07
N ILE A 38 -7.07 1.75 5.30
CA ILE A 38 -6.74 1.82 3.88
C ILE A 38 -5.62 2.83 3.70
N PHE A 39 -4.51 2.39 3.12
CA PHE A 39 -3.35 3.22 2.80
C PHE A 39 -3.39 3.58 1.31
N LEU A 40 -3.45 4.87 1.01
CA LEU A 40 -3.48 5.40 -0.36
C LEU A 40 -2.11 5.97 -0.70
N PHE A 41 -1.40 5.30 -1.59
CA PHE A 41 -0.11 5.73 -2.10
C PHE A 41 -0.24 6.46 -3.43
N GLU A 42 0.67 7.38 -3.71
CA GLU A 42 0.83 7.95 -5.04
C GLU A 42 1.27 6.82 -5.99
N PHE A 43 0.57 6.69 -7.12
CA PHE A 43 0.96 5.71 -8.13
C PHE A 43 2.30 6.12 -8.76
N ASN A 44 3.27 5.22 -8.73
CA ASN A 44 4.49 5.29 -9.51
C ASN A 44 4.69 3.96 -10.26
N ASP A 45 5.67 3.89 -11.15
CA ASP A 45 5.87 2.69 -11.98
C ASP A 45 6.36 1.47 -11.17
N THR A 46 7.01 1.69 -10.03
CA THR A 46 7.60 0.62 -9.22
C THR A 46 6.62 0.00 -8.22
N ILE A 47 5.62 0.75 -7.72
CA ILE A 47 4.72 0.30 -6.64
C ILE A 47 3.96 -0.97 -6.98
N VAL A 48 3.68 -1.20 -8.26
CA VAL A 48 2.99 -2.42 -8.71
C VAL A 48 3.90 -3.63 -8.57
N GLU A 49 5.17 -3.52 -8.96
CA GLU A 49 6.16 -4.59 -8.86
C GLU A 49 6.59 -4.82 -7.40
N ASP A 50 6.72 -3.76 -6.61
CA ASP A 50 7.03 -3.85 -5.19
C ASP A 50 5.90 -4.56 -4.43
N LEU A 51 4.63 -4.21 -4.71
CA LEU A 51 3.47 -4.90 -4.14
C LEU A 51 3.38 -6.38 -4.57
N LYS A 52 3.73 -6.71 -5.82
CA LYS A 52 3.80 -8.12 -6.27
C LYS A 52 4.87 -8.88 -5.50
N SER A 53 6.05 -8.29 -5.35
CA SER A 53 7.16 -8.85 -4.58
C SER A 53 6.77 -9.10 -3.13
N LEU A 54 6.07 -8.15 -2.49
CA LEU A 54 5.59 -8.28 -1.12
C LEU A 54 4.53 -9.37 -0.96
N ASN A 55 3.61 -9.52 -1.91
CA ASN A 55 2.66 -10.64 -1.91
C ASN A 55 3.33 -12.00 -2.14
N GLY A 56 4.46 -12.03 -2.87
CA GLY A 56 5.21 -13.25 -3.18
C GLY A 56 6.19 -13.69 -2.08
N LYS A 57 6.61 -12.77 -1.18
CA LYS A 57 7.38 -13.11 0.01
C LYS A 57 6.49 -13.91 0.97
N LYS A 58 6.59 -15.25 0.91
CA LYS A 58 6.28 -16.07 2.08
C LYS A 58 7.18 -15.59 3.20
N PHE A 59 6.61 -14.92 4.19
CA PHE A 59 7.29 -14.63 5.45
C PHE A 59 7.62 -15.99 6.09
N ILE A 60 8.82 -16.52 5.81
CA ILE A 60 9.41 -17.60 6.59
C ILE A 60 9.82 -16.92 7.89
N ARG A 61 8.99 -17.15 8.90
CA ARG A 61 9.17 -16.65 10.26
C ARG A 61 10.11 -17.57 11.02
#